data_AF-A0A842N6G6-F1
#
_entry.id   AF-A0A842N6G6-F1
#
_cell.length_a   1.000
_cell.length_b   1.000
_cell.length_c   1.000
_cell.angle_alpha   90.00
_cell.angle_beta   90.00
_cell.angle_gamma   90.00
#
_symmetry.space_group_name_H-M   'P 1'
#
loop_
_entity.id
_entity.type
_entity.pdbx_description
1 polymer ?
#
loop_
_entity_poly.entity_id
_entity_poly.type
_entity_poly.pdbx_seq_one_letter_code
_entity_poly.pdbx_strand_id
1 'polypeptide(L)'
;MEEEQLQKYVEAGKIAKKVVDYARGFIKKDMLLIDIANKIDEKIFELGAEPAFPVNLSINEIAAHYTPGTSDETKAEGLLKVDIGVDIEGFIADTAFSLDLTEDGRFKEMIKENERILEVALSELKIGSKVSVIGKAITKELENSEYRVIKNLSGHSLDEYEVHAGLTISNYENENSFELKDIAIAIEPFLTKGKGEIYEGKLSEIYVLQKEGRPRDRESRAVLEFIQENFSTKPFCKRWLEEEKFHMLNFALRTLVKEGILHNFPVLIEESKQPVSQAEHTVIFKDKIYITTK
;
A
#
# COMPACT_ATOMS: atom_id res chain seq x y z
N MET A 1 -2.75 21.74 -8.66
CA MET A 1 -3.82 21.10 -7.86
C MET A 1 -4.82 22.16 -7.41
N GLU A 2 -6.11 21.94 -7.64
CA GLU A 2 -7.17 22.85 -7.18
C GLU A 2 -7.41 22.75 -5.66
N GLU A 3 -8.13 23.71 -5.07
CA GLU A 3 -8.42 23.69 -3.62
C GLU A 3 -9.36 22.57 -3.20
N GLU A 4 -10.36 22.27 -4.04
CA GLU A 4 -11.27 21.16 -3.80
C GLU A 4 -10.54 19.80 -3.80
N GLN A 5 -9.61 19.60 -4.73
CA GLN A 5 -8.78 18.39 -4.80
C GLN A 5 -7.92 18.22 -3.54
N LEU A 6 -7.29 19.30 -3.05
CA LEU A 6 -6.53 19.28 -1.80
C LEU A 6 -7.41 18.87 -0.62
N GLN A 7 -8.63 19.40 -0.53
CA GLN A 7 -9.55 19.08 0.56
C GLN A 7 -9.89 17.59 0.59
N LYS A 8 -10.10 16.97 -0.57
CA LYS A 8 -10.35 15.52 -0.68
C LYS A 8 -9.15 14.69 -0.23
N TYR A 9 -7.92 15.04 -0.64
CA TYR A 9 -6.70 14.40 -0.12
C TYR A 9 -6.56 14.53 1.41
N VAL A 10 -6.87 15.71 1.96
CA VAL A 10 -6.81 15.95 3.41
C VAL A 10 -7.90 15.18 4.15
N GLU A 11 -9.09 15.04 3.58
CA GLU A 11 -10.18 14.25 4.13
C GLU A 11 -9.85 12.75 4.12
N ALA A 12 -9.38 12.22 2.99
CA ALA A 12 -8.90 10.85 2.87
C ALA A 12 -7.84 10.53 3.93
N GLY A 13 -6.85 11.41 4.12
CA GLY A 13 -5.81 11.21 5.13
C GLY A 13 -6.31 11.23 6.58
N LYS A 14 -7.29 12.10 6.90
CA LYS A 14 -7.95 12.09 8.23
C LYS A 14 -8.69 10.79 8.49
N ILE A 15 -9.33 10.22 7.47
CA ILE A 15 -10.03 8.94 7.58
C ILE A 15 -9.01 7.82 7.72
N ALA A 16 -7.99 7.77 6.85
CA ALA A 16 -6.89 6.80 6.92
C ALA A 16 -6.25 6.76 8.32
N LYS A 17 -5.97 7.92 8.91
CA LYS A 17 -5.46 8.00 10.29
C LYS A 17 -6.40 7.34 11.32
N LYS A 18 -7.71 7.62 11.26
CA LYS A 18 -8.69 6.99 12.15
C LYS A 18 -8.73 5.47 11.97
N VAL A 19 -8.58 4.99 10.74
CA VAL A 19 -8.55 3.56 10.41
C VAL A 19 -7.26 2.93 10.93
N VAL A 20 -6.11 3.60 10.81
CA VAL A 20 -4.83 3.17 11.41
C VAL A 20 -4.96 3.06 12.94
N ASP A 21 -5.50 4.08 13.61
CA ASP A 21 -5.70 4.06 15.07
C ASP A 21 -6.63 2.91 15.49
N TYR A 22 -7.70 2.70 14.73
CA TYR A 22 -8.62 1.57 14.93
C TYR A 22 -7.90 0.22 14.78
N ALA A 23 -7.15 0.03 13.67
CA ALA A 23 -6.40 -1.19 13.37
C ALA A 23 -5.36 -1.49 14.48
N ARG A 24 -4.56 -0.50 14.89
CA ARG A 24 -3.60 -0.62 16.00
C ARG A 24 -4.28 -1.02 17.31
N GLY A 25 -5.53 -0.58 17.54
CA GLY A 25 -6.28 -0.86 18.76
C GLY A 25 -6.84 -2.28 18.87
N PHE A 26 -7.14 -2.95 17.74
CA PHE A 26 -7.79 -4.26 17.77
C PHE A 26 -6.91 -5.42 17.30
N ILE A 27 -5.92 -5.20 16.43
CA ILE A 27 -5.08 -6.28 15.88
C ILE A 27 -4.26 -6.92 17.00
N LYS A 28 -4.34 -8.26 17.08
CA LYS A 28 -3.62 -9.08 18.05
C LYS A 28 -3.10 -10.34 17.37
N LYS A 29 -2.07 -10.94 17.96
CA LYS A 29 -1.56 -12.27 17.61
C LYS A 29 -2.71 -13.28 17.55
N ASP A 30 -2.62 -14.24 16.63
CA ASP A 30 -3.55 -15.35 16.40
C ASP A 30 -4.93 -14.99 15.82
N MET A 31 -5.20 -13.71 15.56
CA MET A 31 -6.38 -13.30 14.78
C MET A 31 -6.24 -13.75 13.32
N LEU A 32 -7.31 -14.20 12.69
CA LEU A 32 -7.29 -14.48 11.25
C LEU A 32 -7.07 -13.19 10.47
N LEU A 33 -6.20 -13.22 9.46
CA LEU A 33 -5.96 -12.06 8.61
C LEU A 33 -7.23 -11.63 7.87
N ILE A 34 -8.07 -12.58 7.46
CA ILE A 34 -9.36 -12.31 6.84
C ILE A 34 -10.28 -11.47 7.75
N ASP A 35 -10.32 -11.75 9.05
CA ASP A 35 -11.11 -10.97 10.01
C ASP A 35 -10.53 -9.55 10.20
N ILE A 36 -9.21 -9.42 10.15
CA ILE A 36 -8.55 -8.11 10.22
C ILE A 36 -8.87 -7.29 8.97
N ALA A 37 -8.75 -7.89 7.78
CA ALA A 37 -8.99 -7.22 6.52
C ALA A 37 -10.45 -6.73 6.42
N ASN A 38 -11.42 -7.60 6.72
CA ASN A 38 -12.84 -7.25 6.71
C ASN A 38 -13.14 -6.07 7.65
N LYS A 39 -12.60 -6.10 8.87
CA LYS A 39 -12.82 -5.02 9.85
C LYS A 39 -12.24 -3.69 9.41
N ILE A 40 -11.12 -3.70 8.70
CA ILE A 40 -10.49 -2.48 8.18
C ILE A 40 -11.35 -1.91 7.05
N ASP A 41 -11.75 -2.74 6.08
CA ASP A 41 -12.63 -2.32 4.99
C ASP A 41 -13.97 -1.78 5.50
N GLU A 42 -14.63 -2.52 6.41
CA GLU A 42 -15.86 -2.09 7.08
C GLU A 42 -15.68 -0.73 7.76
N LYS A 43 -14.53 -0.49 8.40
CA LYS A 43 -14.25 0.78 9.07
C LYS A 43 -14.08 1.93 8.08
N ILE A 44 -13.48 1.69 6.92
CA ILE A 44 -13.34 2.68 5.85
C ILE A 44 -14.74 3.10 5.36
N PHE A 45 -15.62 2.13 5.07
CA PHE A 45 -17.00 2.40 4.68
C PHE A 45 -17.82 3.09 5.77
N GLU A 46 -17.69 2.68 7.04
CA GLU A 46 -18.37 3.31 8.19
C GLU A 46 -18.02 4.80 8.31
N LEU A 47 -16.79 5.16 7.95
CA LEU A 47 -16.30 6.54 7.98
C LEU A 47 -16.64 7.36 6.73
N GLY A 48 -17.39 6.78 5.78
CA GLY A 48 -17.87 7.47 4.59
C GLY A 48 -16.87 7.53 3.43
N ALA A 49 -15.91 6.61 3.39
CA ALA A 49 -14.92 6.51 2.32
C ALA A 49 -14.95 5.12 1.65
N GLU A 50 -14.17 4.96 0.60
CA GLU A 50 -13.92 3.66 -0.03
C GLU A 50 -12.46 3.23 0.16
N PRO A 51 -12.16 1.92 0.15
CA PRO A 51 -10.77 1.48 0.03
C PRO A 51 -10.17 1.92 -1.32
N ALA A 52 -8.99 2.53 -1.30
CA ALA A 52 -8.25 2.86 -2.54
C ALA A 52 -7.62 1.62 -3.19
N PHE A 53 -7.27 0.64 -2.35
CA PHE A 53 -6.79 -0.68 -2.72
C PHE A 53 -7.06 -1.65 -1.55
N PRO A 54 -7.01 -2.98 -1.78
CA PRO A 54 -7.24 -3.96 -0.71
C PRO A 54 -6.19 -3.82 0.40
N VAL A 55 -6.63 -3.80 1.66
CA VAL A 55 -5.69 -3.75 2.79
C VAL A 55 -4.65 -4.86 2.70
N ASN A 56 -3.38 -4.45 2.78
CA ASN A 56 -2.24 -5.33 2.69
C ASN A 56 -1.83 -5.77 4.12
N LEU A 57 -1.74 -7.08 4.35
CA LEU A 57 -1.42 -7.72 5.63
C LEU A 57 -0.23 -8.67 5.46
N SER A 58 0.96 -8.09 5.32
CA SER A 58 2.17 -8.82 4.94
C SER A 58 3.01 -9.23 6.17
N ILE A 59 3.21 -10.54 6.38
CA ILE A 59 3.91 -11.09 7.55
C ILE A 59 5.40 -11.36 7.24
N ASN A 60 6.27 -11.02 8.19
CA ASN A 60 7.70 -11.32 8.20
C ASN A 60 8.41 -10.90 6.90
N GLU A 61 8.93 -11.84 6.12
CA GLU A 61 9.70 -11.59 4.91
C GLU A 61 8.88 -11.11 3.71
N ILE A 62 7.56 -11.31 3.74
CA ILE A 62 6.66 -10.79 2.71
C ILE A 62 6.66 -9.27 2.89
N ALA A 63 7.16 -8.53 1.90
CA ALA A 63 7.31 -7.09 1.95
C ALA A 63 5.97 -6.38 1.69
N ALA A 64 5.25 -6.79 0.64
CA ALA A 64 3.98 -6.17 0.22
C ALA A 64 3.13 -7.16 -0.62
N HIS A 65 1.95 -6.71 -1.04
CA HIS A 65 1.01 -7.40 -1.93
C HIS A 65 0.38 -8.67 -1.36
N TYR A 66 0.27 -8.79 -0.05
CA TYR A 66 -0.51 -9.86 0.57
C TYR A 66 -1.84 -9.32 1.07
N THR A 67 -2.96 -9.82 0.55
CA THR A 67 -4.29 -9.67 1.16
C THR A 67 -4.94 -11.05 1.25
N PRO A 68 -5.65 -11.37 2.35
CA PRO A 68 -6.27 -12.67 2.53
C PRO A 68 -7.47 -12.88 1.58
N GLY A 69 -7.58 -14.09 1.03
CA GLY A 69 -8.80 -14.56 0.35
C GLY A 69 -9.85 -15.05 1.35
N THR A 70 -11.08 -15.32 0.90
CA THR A 70 -12.18 -15.76 1.80
C THR A 70 -11.96 -17.09 2.49
N SER A 71 -11.13 -17.97 1.91
CA SER A 71 -10.76 -19.25 2.50
C SER A 71 -9.36 -19.24 3.15
N ASP A 72 -8.76 -18.07 3.34
CA ASP A 72 -7.44 -17.94 3.96
C ASP A 72 -7.56 -18.08 5.48
N GLU A 73 -6.84 -19.06 6.03
CA GLU A 73 -6.79 -19.34 7.47
C GLU A 73 -5.52 -18.79 8.14
N THR A 74 -4.72 -17.99 7.42
CA THR A 74 -3.51 -17.38 7.94
C THR A 74 -3.82 -16.47 9.11
N LYS A 75 -3.00 -16.55 10.16
CA LYS A 75 -3.15 -15.78 11.39
C LYS A 75 -2.08 -14.71 11.51
N ALA A 76 -2.44 -13.59 12.11
CA ALA A 76 -1.52 -12.52 12.46
C ALA A 76 -0.48 -13.01 13.47
N GLU A 77 0.79 -12.91 13.10
CA GLU A 77 1.92 -13.28 13.94
C GLU A 77 3.19 -12.53 13.50
N GLY A 78 4.28 -12.68 14.27
CA GLY A 78 5.59 -12.17 13.86
C GLY A 78 5.62 -10.66 13.67
N LEU A 79 6.27 -10.22 12.59
CA LEU A 79 6.26 -8.83 12.15
C LEU A 79 5.17 -8.65 11.09
N LEU A 80 4.05 -8.01 11.46
CA LEU A 80 2.93 -7.75 10.56
C LEU A 80 3.01 -6.32 10.02
N LYS A 81 3.06 -6.18 8.70
CA LYS A 81 2.85 -4.89 8.01
C LYS A 81 1.39 -4.75 7.66
N VAL A 82 0.81 -3.60 7.98
CA VAL A 82 -0.57 -3.23 7.71
C VAL A 82 -0.55 -1.98 6.86
N ASP A 83 -1.02 -2.10 5.64
CA ASP A 83 -0.94 -1.08 4.60
C ASP A 83 -2.35 -0.83 4.03
N ILE A 84 -2.79 0.43 4.11
CA ILE A 84 -4.18 0.86 4.05
C ILE A 84 -4.29 2.06 3.10
N GLY A 85 -5.06 1.86 2.02
CA GLY A 85 -5.47 2.92 1.12
C GLY A 85 -6.90 3.38 1.38
N VAL A 86 -7.10 4.69 1.52
CA VAL A 86 -8.43 5.32 1.61
C VAL A 86 -8.65 6.26 0.43
N ASP A 87 -9.83 6.18 -0.17
CA ASP A 87 -10.25 6.96 -1.33
C ASP A 87 -11.46 7.85 -1.00
N ILE A 88 -11.36 9.12 -1.40
CA ILE A 88 -12.47 10.08 -1.41
C ILE A 88 -12.58 10.64 -2.83
N GLU A 89 -13.56 10.14 -3.59
CA GLU A 89 -13.86 10.59 -4.96
C GLU A 89 -12.61 10.60 -5.87
N GLY A 90 -11.77 9.55 -5.79
CA GLY A 90 -10.54 9.42 -6.57
C GLY A 90 -9.28 9.95 -5.88
N PHE A 91 -9.39 10.69 -4.77
CA PHE A 91 -8.24 11.26 -4.07
C PHE A 91 -7.79 10.36 -2.92
N ILE A 92 -6.56 9.86 -3.05
CA ILE A 92 -6.06 8.73 -2.26
C ILE A 92 -5.21 9.20 -1.08
N ALA A 93 -5.43 8.58 0.08
CA ALA A 93 -4.47 8.55 1.17
C ALA A 93 -3.95 7.14 1.34
N ASP A 94 -2.64 7.00 1.14
CA ASP A 94 -1.86 5.79 1.32
C ASP A 94 -1.04 5.86 2.62
N THR A 95 -1.14 4.82 3.45
CA THR A 95 -0.41 4.74 4.72
C THR A 95 -0.25 3.33 5.21
N ALA A 96 0.90 3.07 5.81
CA ALA A 96 1.26 1.78 6.35
C ALA A 96 2.00 1.90 7.67
N PHE A 97 1.89 0.85 8.47
CA PHE A 97 2.64 0.69 9.70
C PHE A 97 2.95 -0.78 9.96
N SER A 98 3.91 -1.01 10.85
CA SER A 98 4.28 -2.36 11.27
C SER A 98 3.91 -2.60 12.74
N LEU A 99 3.53 -3.84 13.05
CA LEU A 99 3.25 -4.34 14.38
C LEU A 99 4.19 -5.50 14.72
N ASP A 100 4.75 -5.45 15.92
CA ASP A 100 5.46 -6.59 16.50
C ASP A 100 4.49 -7.43 17.33
N LEU A 101 4.15 -8.61 16.79
CA LEU A 101 3.25 -9.58 17.41
C LEU A 101 4.03 -10.72 18.10
N THR A 102 5.35 -10.58 18.28
CA THR A 102 6.15 -11.56 19.04
C THR A 102 6.10 -11.27 20.53
N GLU A 103 6.28 -12.32 21.34
CA GLU A 103 6.25 -12.20 22.80
C GLU A 103 7.49 -11.48 23.35
N ASP A 104 8.64 -11.64 22.68
CA ASP A 104 9.92 -11.04 23.06
C ASP A 104 10.12 -9.62 22.54
N GLY A 105 9.24 -9.12 21.67
CA GLY A 105 9.32 -7.76 21.12
C GLY A 105 10.57 -7.53 20.26
N ARG A 106 11.06 -8.57 19.58
CA ARG A 106 12.34 -8.55 18.84
C ARG A 106 12.36 -7.64 17.60
N PHE A 107 11.21 -7.15 17.15
CA PHE A 107 11.09 -6.26 16.00
C PHE A 107 10.84 -4.79 16.39
N LYS A 108 10.62 -4.48 17.67
CA LYS A 108 10.35 -3.09 18.12
C LYS A 108 11.39 -2.07 17.66
N GLU A 109 12.68 -2.38 17.77
CA GLU A 109 13.74 -1.45 17.34
C GLU A 109 13.75 -1.28 15.82
N MET A 110 13.47 -2.33 15.05
CA MET A 110 13.36 -2.26 13.60
C MET A 110 12.20 -1.36 13.15
N ILE A 111 11.02 -1.52 13.78
CA ILE A 111 9.84 -0.69 13.51
C ILE A 111 10.14 0.78 13.83
N LYS A 112 10.70 1.04 15.02
CA LYS A 112 11.04 2.39 15.47
C LYS A 112 12.07 3.05 14.56
N GLU A 113 13.09 2.32 14.12
CA GLU A 113 14.08 2.82 13.17
C GLU A 113 13.41 3.16 11.82
N ASN A 114 12.48 2.33 11.35
CA ASN A 114 11.76 2.60 10.11
C ASN A 114 10.86 3.85 10.20
N GLU A 115 10.12 4.00 11.30
CA GLU A 115 9.35 5.22 11.58
C GLU A 115 10.29 6.45 11.66
N ARG A 116 11.47 6.31 12.26
CA ARG A 116 12.45 7.39 12.38
C ARG A 116 13.01 7.83 11.03
N ILE A 117 13.38 6.92 10.13
CA ILE A 117 13.90 7.31 8.81
C ILE A 117 12.84 7.99 7.94
N LEU A 118 11.56 7.57 8.06
CA LEU A 118 10.44 8.26 7.44
C LEU A 118 10.30 9.69 7.97
N GLU A 119 10.31 9.85 9.31
CA GLU A 119 10.21 11.16 9.95
C GLU A 119 11.36 12.10 9.58
N VAL A 120 12.59 11.59 9.53
CA VAL A 120 13.76 12.36 9.09
C VAL A 120 13.59 12.81 7.63
N ALA A 121 13.18 11.90 6.74
CA ALA A 121 12.93 12.23 5.34
C ALA A 121 11.85 13.32 5.20
N LEU A 122 10.75 13.22 5.95
CA LEU A 122 9.67 14.21 5.96
C LEU A 122 10.14 15.58 6.45
N SER A 123 11.03 15.62 7.45
CA SER A 123 11.53 16.85 8.05
C SER A 123 12.47 17.66 7.13
N GLU A 124 13.11 17.00 6.16
CA GLU A 124 14.02 17.63 5.18
C GLU A 124 13.27 18.24 3.98
N LEU A 125 11.96 17.96 3.84
CA LEU A 125 11.17 18.41 2.69
C LEU A 125 10.76 19.88 2.80
N LYS A 126 10.80 20.56 1.65
CA LYS A 126 10.28 21.90 1.41
C LYS A 126 9.57 21.89 0.07
N ILE A 127 8.68 22.85 -0.17
CA ILE A 127 8.06 23.02 -1.49
C ILE A 127 9.18 23.25 -2.53
N GLY A 128 9.15 22.47 -3.61
CA GLY A 128 10.20 22.48 -4.64
C GLY A 128 11.44 21.64 -4.30
N SER A 129 11.45 20.91 -3.17
CA SER A 129 12.49 19.91 -2.92
C SER A 129 12.55 18.88 -4.06
N LYS A 130 13.74 18.45 -4.43
CA LYS A 130 13.92 17.34 -5.36
C LYS A 130 13.58 16.01 -4.68
N VAL A 131 13.06 15.04 -5.43
CA VAL A 131 12.80 13.67 -4.94
C VAL A 131 14.03 13.05 -4.26
N SER A 132 15.23 13.27 -4.82
CA SER A 132 16.51 12.79 -4.26
C SER A 132 16.80 13.21 -2.81
N VAL A 133 16.16 14.27 -2.29
CA VAL A 133 16.29 14.68 -0.88
C VAL A 133 15.82 13.56 0.06
N ILE A 134 14.75 12.84 -0.29
CA ILE A 134 14.16 11.77 0.52
C ILE A 134 15.16 10.63 0.68
N GLY A 135 15.61 10.06 -0.44
CA GLY A 135 16.56 8.95 -0.43
C GLY A 135 17.90 9.32 0.22
N LYS A 136 18.37 10.56 0.06
CA LYS A 136 19.58 11.07 0.73
C LYS A 136 19.41 11.16 2.24
N ALA A 137 18.28 11.66 2.73
CA ALA A 137 18.00 11.77 4.16
C ALA A 137 17.94 10.38 4.81
N ILE A 138 17.24 9.43 4.19
CA ILE A 138 17.15 8.04 4.65
C ILE A 138 18.53 7.36 4.67
N THR A 139 19.29 7.49 3.58
CA THR A 139 20.62 6.87 3.46
C THR A 139 21.57 7.36 4.55
N LYS A 140 21.57 8.68 4.81
CA LYS A 140 22.38 9.29 5.85
C LYS A 140 22.01 8.79 7.25
N GLU A 141 20.71 8.67 7.54
CA GLU A 141 20.24 8.20 8.84
C GLU A 141 20.65 6.73 9.09
N LEU A 142 20.71 5.92 8.03
CA LEU A 142 21.08 4.50 8.11
C LEU A 142 22.60 4.21 8.04
N GLU A 143 23.49 5.21 7.92
CA GLU A 143 24.94 5.00 7.69
C GLU A 143 25.60 4.03 8.68
N ASN A 144 25.15 4.00 9.94
CA ASN A 144 25.66 3.13 11.00
C ASN A 144 24.61 2.14 11.53
N SER A 145 23.50 1.97 10.81
CA SER A 145 22.44 1.06 11.18
C SER A 145 22.80 -0.39 10.81
N GLU A 146 22.33 -1.35 11.59
CA GLU A 146 22.40 -2.77 11.19
C GLU A 146 21.34 -3.13 10.13
N TYR A 147 20.40 -2.21 9.89
CA TYR A 147 19.35 -2.34 8.92
C TYR A 147 19.70 -1.66 7.60
N ARG A 148 18.99 -2.04 6.54
CA ARG A 148 19.06 -1.38 5.23
C ARG A 148 17.68 -1.33 4.58
N VAL A 149 17.52 -0.40 3.65
CA VAL A 149 16.30 -0.30 2.85
C VAL A 149 16.22 -1.38 1.78
N ILE A 150 15.00 -1.75 1.41
CA ILE A 150 14.74 -2.46 0.16
C ILE A 150 14.86 -1.46 -1.01
N LYS A 151 15.71 -1.76 -1.99
CA LYS A 151 16.04 -0.82 -3.08
C LYS A 151 15.07 -0.86 -4.25
N ASN A 152 14.49 -2.02 -4.54
CA ASN A 152 13.54 -2.23 -5.64
C ASN A 152 12.07 -2.22 -5.18
N LEU A 153 11.79 -1.57 -4.04
CA LEU A 153 10.46 -1.25 -3.55
C LEU A 153 10.50 0.15 -2.92
N SER A 154 9.55 1.00 -3.28
CA SER A 154 9.70 2.45 -3.17
C SER A 154 8.37 3.15 -3.27
N GLY A 155 8.28 4.33 -2.64
CA GLY A 155 7.13 5.20 -2.74
C GLY A 155 6.84 5.66 -4.16
N HIS A 156 5.72 6.34 -4.31
CA HIS A 156 5.17 6.69 -5.62
C HIS A 156 4.41 8.02 -5.58
N SER A 157 4.18 8.62 -6.75
CA SER A 157 3.14 9.65 -6.88
C SER A 157 1.76 9.04 -6.88
N LEU A 158 0.80 9.82 -6.37
CA LEU A 158 -0.63 9.56 -6.40
C LEU A 158 -1.28 10.55 -7.38
N ASP A 159 -2.32 10.11 -8.07
CA ASP A 159 -3.20 10.97 -8.87
C ASP A 159 -4.66 10.53 -8.73
N GLU A 160 -5.58 11.29 -9.32
CA GLU A 160 -7.01 11.00 -9.28
C GLU A 160 -7.30 9.58 -9.84
N TYR A 161 -7.81 8.69 -8.99
CA TYR A 161 -8.06 7.26 -9.24
C TYR A 161 -6.82 6.40 -9.54
N GLU A 162 -5.61 6.92 -9.32
CA GLU A 162 -4.35 6.22 -9.64
C GLU A 162 -3.43 6.18 -8.43
N VAL A 163 -3.30 4.98 -7.84
CA VAL A 163 -2.37 4.73 -6.72
C VAL A 163 -0.92 4.91 -7.18
N HIS A 164 -0.55 4.39 -8.36
CA HIS A 164 0.82 4.45 -8.87
C HIS A 164 0.94 5.37 -10.11
N ALA A 165 0.95 6.69 -9.91
CA ALA A 165 0.92 7.69 -11.00
C ALA A 165 2.26 7.95 -11.71
N GLY A 166 3.17 6.96 -11.71
CA GLY A 166 4.38 6.93 -12.55
C GLY A 166 5.66 7.57 -12.02
N LEU A 167 5.62 8.48 -11.03
CA LEU A 167 6.85 8.97 -10.37
C LEU A 167 7.23 8.04 -9.23
N THR A 168 8.47 7.55 -9.23
CA THR A 168 9.02 6.72 -8.15
C THR A 168 9.81 7.54 -7.13
N ILE A 169 9.60 7.26 -5.84
CA ILE A 169 10.22 7.88 -4.69
C ILE A 169 11.15 6.88 -4.00
N SER A 170 12.40 6.80 -4.47
CA SER A 170 13.37 5.82 -3.97
C SER A 170 13.81 6.08 -2.53
N ASN A 171 13.91 4.99 -1.75
CA ASN A 171 14.33 4.98 -0.34
C ASN A 171 15.85 5.04 -0.11
N TYR A 172 16.64 5.26 -1.17
CA TYR A 172 18.11 5.30 -1.15
C TYR A 172 18.64 6.50 -1.93
N GLU A 173 19.87 6.92 -1.66
CA GLU A 173 20.50 8.07 -2.31
C GLU A 173 20.58 7.87 -3.83
N ASN A 174 20.06 8.86 -4.57
CA ASN A 174 19.93 8.83 -6.02
C ASN A 174 19.99 10.25 -6.59
N GLU A 175 19.95 10.38 -7.91
CA GLU A 175 20.04 11.66 -8.63
C GLU A 175 18.70 12.15 -9.19
N ASN A 176 17.56 11.60 -8.74
CA ASN A 176 16.23 12.02 -9.21
C ASN A 176 16.02 13.50 -8.88
N SER A 177 15.89 14.30 -9.94
CA SER A 177 15.84 15.76 -9.88
C SER A 177 14.44 16.33 -10.06
N PHE A 178 13.41 15.48 -10.13
CA PHE A 178 12.02 15.91 -10.16
C PHE A 178 11.69 16.76 -8.93
N GLU A 179 11.10 17.94 -9.15
CA GLU A 179 10.76 18.89 -8.09
C GLU A 179 9.34 18.62 -7.57
N LEU A 180 9.21 18.48 -6.25
CA LEU A 180 7.95 18.20 -5.57
C LEU A 180 7.14 19.50 -5.40
N LYS A 181 6.20 19.71 -6.33
CA LYS A 181 5.29 20.86 -6.34
C LYS A 181 3.98 20.49 -7.01
N ASP A 182 2.85 20.92 -6.44
CA ASP A 182 1.50 20.65 -6.93
C ASP A 182 1.22 19.15 -7.16
N ILE A 183 1.75 18.29 -6.28
CA ILE A 183 1.77 16.83 -6.41
C ILE A 183 1.43 16.13 -5.09
N ALA A 184 0.79 14.96 -5.17
CA ALA A 184 0.59 14.03 -4.07
C ALA A 184 1.57 12.85 -4.20
N ILE A 185 2.23 12.46 -3.11
CA ILE A 185 3.15 11.32 -3.09
C ILE A 185 2.95 10.48 -1.83
N ALA A 186 3.26 9.19 -1.92
CA ALA A 186 3.47 8.30 -0.80
C ALA A 186 4.98 8.10 -0.57
N ILE A 187 5.42 8.18 0.68
CA ILE A 187 6.80 7.90 1.09
C ILE A 187 6.78 6.70 2.03
N GLU A 188 7.31 5.57 1.54
CA GLU A 188 7.24 4.26 2.19
C GLU A 188 8.61 3.56 2.25
N PRO A 189 9.42 3.84 3.27
CA PRO A 189 10.60 3.02 3.53
C PRO A 189 10.22 1.61 3.98
N PHE A 190 10.85 0.63 3.32
CA PHE A 190 10.88 -0.76 3.74
C PHE A 190 12.27 -1.10 4.29
N LEU A 191 12.32 -1.53 5.54
CA LEU A 191 13.56 -1.80 6.25
C LEU A 191 13.73 -3.31 6.44
N THR A 192 14.96 -3.83 6.35
CA THR A 192 15.29 -5.25 6.59
C THR A 192 16.72 -5.42 7.12
N LYS A 193 17.00 -6.56 7.78
CA LYS A 193 18.37 -7.05 8.02
C LYS A 193 18.89 -7.95 6.88
N GLY A 194 18.05 -8.22 5.88
CA GLY A 194 18.33 -9.06 4.74
C GLY A 194 19.21 -8.43 3.67
N LYS A 195 19.07 -8.89 2.43
CA LYS A 195 19.79 -8.36 1.27
C LYS A 195 19.36 -6.94 0.91
N GLY A 196 18.10 -6.57 1.17
CA GLY A 196 17.56 -5.26 0.78
C GLY A 196 17.07 -5.23 -0.68
N GLU A 197 16.61 -6.38 -1.17
CA GLU A 197 15.96 -6.55 -2.47
C GLU A 197 14.78 -7.52 -2.30
N ILE A 198 13.73 -7.33 -3.12
CA ILE A 198 12.60 -8.25 -3.22
C ILE A 198 12.61 -9.02 -4.53
N TYR A 199 11.88 -10.13 -4.54
CA TYR A 199 11.51 -10.84 -5.74
C TYR A 199 10.01 -11.17 -5.72
N GLU A 200 9.44 -11.40 -6.90
CA GLU A 200 8.03 -11.77 -7.07
C GLU A 200 7.79 -13.24 -6.68
N GLY A 201 6.90 -13.46 -5.73
CA GLY A 201 6.49 -14.77 -5.27
C GLY A 201 5.28 -15.33 -6.03
N LYS A 202 4.38 -15.97 -5.29
CA LYS A 202 3.10 -16.45 -5.85
C LYS A 202 2.18 -15.28 -6.17
N LEU A 203 1.29 -15.46 -7.13
CA LEU A 203 0.21 -14.51 -7.38
C LEU A 203 -0.63 -14.32 -6.12
N SER A 204 -0.91 -13.06 -5.80
CA SER A 204 -1.76 -12.64 -4.69
C SER A 204 -3.23 -12.61 -5.10
N GLU A 205 -4.09 -12.23 -4.17
CA GLU A 205 -5.51 -11.98 -4.41
C GLU A 205 -5.79 -10.58 -4.99
N ILE A 206 -4.75 -9.78 -5.30
CA ILE A 206 -4.87 -8.39 -5.77
C ILE A 206 -4.79 -8.33 -7.31
N TYR A 207 -5.71 -7.58 -7.90
CA TYR A 207 -5.84 -7.36 -9.33
C TYR A 207 -5.99 -5.87 -9.63
N VAL A 208 -5.68 -5.47 -10.87
CA VAL A 208 -6.00 -4.14 -11.40
C VAL A 208 -6.41 -4.24 -12.86
N LEU A 209 -7.29 -3.34 -13.30
CA LEU A 209 -7.63 -3.19 -14.71
C LEU A 209 -6.45 -2.57 -15.47
N GLN A 210 -5.81 -3.37 -16.32
CA GLN A 210 -4.61 -2.96 -17.06
C GLN A 210 -4.94 -2.27 -18.40
N LYS A 211 -6.02 -2.71 -19.04
CA LYS A 211 -6.49 -2.18 -20.32
C LYS A 211 -7.96 -2.52 -20.54
N GLU A 212 -8.61 -1.79 -21.43
CA GLU A 212 -9.93 -2.16 -21.91
C GLU A 212 -9.93 -3.50 -22.67
N GLY A 213 -11.04 -4.22 -22.58
CA GLY A 213 -11.21 -5.48 -23.27
C GLY A 213 -12.68 -5.87 -23.42
N ARG A 214 -12.94 -6.85 -24.28
CA ARG A 214 -14.29 -7.39 -24.51
C ARG A 214 -14.20 -8.92 -24.60
N PRO A 215 -14.18 -9.62 -23.45
CA PRO A 215 -14.10 -11.07 -23.45
C PRO A 215 -15.32 -11.68 -24.15
N ARG A 216 -15.10 -12.83 -24.78
CA ARG A 216 -16.14 -13.50 -25.61
C ARG A 216 -17.21 -14.14 -24.76
N ASP A 217 -16.83 -14.76 -23.65
CA ASP A 217 -17.76 -15.45 -22.78
C ASP A 217 -18.54 -14.47 -21.89
N ARG A 218 -19.75 -14.88 -21.50
CA ARG A 218 -20.70 -14.04 -20.80
C ARG A 218 -20.26 -13.74 -19.36
N GLU A 219 -19.65 -14.70 -18.68
CA GLU A 219 -19.26 -14.55 -17.26
C GLU A 219 -18.09 -13.57 -17.13
N SER A 220 -17.03 -13.72 -17.93
CA SER A 220 -15.90 -12.79 -17.94
C SER A 220 -16.34 -11.38 -18.32
N ARG A 221 -17.34 -11.23 -19.20
CA ARG A 221 -17.89 -9.91 -19.54
C ARG A 221 -18.63 -9.29 -18.37
N ALA A 222 -19.50 -10.04 -17.71
CA ALA A 222 -20.24 -9.56 -16.54
C ALA A 222 -19.29 -9.15 -15.39
N VAL A 223 -18.24 -9.94 -15.14
CA VAL A 223 -17.22 -9.61 -14.14
C VAL A 223 -16.43 -8.36 -14.55
N LEU A 224 -16.05 -8.22 -15.82
CA LEU A 224 -15.34 -7.04 -16.30
C LEU A 224 -16.19 -5.76 -16.23
N GLU A 225 -17.46 -5.83 -16.61
CA GLU A 225 -18.41 -4.72 -16.51
C GLU A 225 -18.52 -4.25 -15.05
N PHE A 226 -18.69 -5.18 -14.11
CA PHE A 226 -18.70 -4.86 -12.68
C PHE A 226 -17.40 -4.19 -12.22
N ILE A 227 -16.23 -4.73 -12.61
CA ILE A 227 -14.92 -4.15 -12.25
C ILE A 227 -14.80 -2.71 -12.77
N GLN A 228 -15.21 -2.47 -14.02
CA GLN A 228 -15.14 -1.14 -14.63
C GLN A 228 -16.06 -0.13 -13.94
N GLU A 229 -17.25 -0.56 -13.52
CA GLU A 229 -18.22 0.30 -12.82
C GLU A 229 -17.82 0.62 -11.38
N ASN A 230 -17.18 -0.32 -10.67
CA ASN A 230 -16.95 -0.19 -9.22
C ASN A 230 -15.51 0.13 -8.82
N PHE A 231 -14.53 -0.27 -9.62
CA PHE A 231 -13.11 -0.07 -9.30
C PHE A 231 -12.41 0.85 -10.28
N SER A 232 -12.91 0.99 -11.51
CA SER A 232 -12.25 1.75 -12.57
C SER A 232 -10.79 1.28 -12.75
N THR A 233 -9.80 2.12 -12.45
CA THR A 233 -8.36 1.83 -12.47
C THR A 233 -7.77 1.47 -11.10
N LYS A 234 -8.58 1.49 -10.03
CA LYS A 234 -8.14 1.15 -8.67
C LYS A 234 -7.83 -0.35 -8.55
N PRO A 235 -6.79 -0.74 -7.80
CA PRO A 235 -6.60 -2.14 -7.43
C PRO A 235 -7.79 -2.67 -6.62
N PHE A 236 -8.12 -3.94 -6.80
CA PHE A 236 -9.18 -4.64 -6.07
C PHE A 236 -8.74 -6.05 -5.70
N CYS A 237 -9.44 -6.69 -4.76
CA CYS A 237 -9.17 -8.07 -4.40
C CYS A 237 -10.32 -9.00 -4.78
N LYS A 238 -10.00 -10.28 -4.94
CA LYS A 238 -10.99 -11.31 -5.24
C LYS A 238 -12.11 -11.38 -4.20
N ARG A 239 -11.79 -11.18 -2.91
CA ARG A 239 -12.79 -11.26 -1.83
C ARG A 239 -13.95 -10.29 -2.05
N TRP A 240 -13.67 -9.07 -2.48
CA TRP A 240 -14.72 -8.07 -2.77
C TRP A 240 -15.65 -8.55 -3.90
N LEU A 241 -15.12 -9.27 -4.90
CA LEU A 241 -15.94 -9.84 -5.98
C LEU A 241 -16.73 -11.09 -5.57
N GLU A 242 -16.29 -11.81 -4.54
CA GLU A 242 -17.00 -13.00 -4.05
C GLU A 242 -18.32 -12.65 -3.34
N GLU A 243 -18.44 -11.42 -2.82
CA GLU A 243 -19.67 -10.88 -2.23
C GLU A 243 -20.81 -10.76 -3.25
N GLU A 244 -20.46 -10.51 -4.52
CA GLU A 244 -21.39 -10.39 -5.67
C GLU A 244 -21.90 -11.74 -6.21
N LYS A 245 -21.34 -12.87 -5.73
CA LYS A 245 -21.80 -14.23 -6.04
C LYS A 245 -21.83 -14.58 -7.54
N PHE A 246 -20.86 -14.12 -8.32
CA PHE A 246 -20.66 -14.57 -9.69
C PHE A 246 -20.51 -16.10 -9.78
N HIS A 247 -21.14 -16.73 -10.79
CA HIS A 247 -21.20 -18.20 -10.89
C HIS A 247 -19.82 -18.83 -11.16
N MET A 248 -19.01 -18.19 -12.01
CA MET A 248 -17.69 -18.71 -12.41
C MET A 248 -16.55 -17.69 -12.20
N LEU A 249 -16.55 -16.97 -11.08
CA LEU A 249 -15.57 -15.90 -10.79
C LEU A 249 -14.11 -16.30 -11.04
N ASN A 250 -13.68 -17.46 -10.52
CA ASN A 250 -12.32 -17.96 -10.68
C ASN A 250 -11.92 -18.21 -12.14
N PHE A 251 -12.89 -18.60 -12.98
CA PHE A 251 -12.67 -18.80 -14.41
C PHE A 251 -12.60 -17.45 -15.14
N ALA A 252 -13.49 -16.52 -14.79
CA ALA A 252 -13.52 -15.18 -15.34
C ALA A 252 -12.20 -14.43 -15.07
N LEU A 253 -11.76 -14.38 -13.80
CA LEU A 253 -10.49 -13.72 -13.43
C LEU A 253 -9.29 -14.32 -14.18
N ARG A 254 -9.19 -15.66 -14.25
CA ARG A 254 -8.13 -16.33 -15.00
C ARG A 254 -8.15 -15.99 -16.49
N THR A 255 -9.34 -15.89 -17.08
CA THR A 255 -9.52 -15.53 -18.49
C THR A 255 -9.08 -14.10 -18.74
N LEU A 256 -9.55 -13.16 -17.92
CA LEU A 256 -9.20 -11.74 -18.03
C LEU A 256 -7.70 -11.48 -17.83
N VAL A 257 -7.05 -12.17 -16.89
CA VAL A 257 -5.59 -12.11 -16.72
C VAL A 257 -4.86 -12.69 -17.93
N LYS A 258 -5.32 -13.83 -18.46
CA LYS A 258 -4.72 -14.45 -19.66
C LYS A 258 -4.83 -13.56 -20.90
N GLU A 259 -5.91 -12.82 -21.04
CA GLU A 259 -6.11 -11.84 -22.12
C GLU A 259 -5.35 -10.52 -21.88
N GLY A 260 -4.70 -10.38 -20.73
CA GLY A 260 -3.97 -9.20 -20.30
C GLY A 260 -4.88 -7.99 -20.07
N ILE A 261 -6.17 -8.22 -19.82
CA ILE A 261 -7.15 -7.18 -19.45
C ILE A 261 -6.96 -6.81 -17.98
N LEU A 262 -6.78 -7.82 -17.14
CA LEU A 262 -6.38 -7.63 -15.74
C LEU A 262 -4.91 -7.95 -15.57
N HIS A 263 -4.24 -7.20 -14.69
CA HIS A 263 -2.98 -7.61 -14.10
C HIS A 263 -3.26 -8.21 -12.71
N ASN A 264 -2.52 -9.26 -12.33
CA ASN A 264 -2.62 -9.89 -11.01
C ASN A 264 -1.26 -9.78 -10.33
N PHE A 265 -1.22 -9.06 -9.20
CA PHE A 265 0.03 -8.75 -8.53
C PHE A 265 0.59 -9.98 -7.82
N PRO A 266 1.89 -10.27 -7.92
CA PRO A 266 2.54 -11.25 -7.06
C PRO A 266 2.80 -10.67 -5.67
N VAL A 267 2.83 -11.54 -4.66
CA VAL A 267 3.39 -11.18 -3.35
C VAL A 267 4.87 -10.81 -3.51
N LEU A 268 5.32 -9.75 -2.86
CA LEU A 268 6.72 -9.33 -2.93
C LEU A 268 7.45 -9.87 -1.70
N ILE A 269 8.57 -10.56 -1.89
CA ILE A 269 9.27 -11.21 -0.79
C ILE A 269 10.74 -10.81 -0.74
N GLU A 270 11.24 -10.52 0.45
CA GLU A 270 12.66 -10.23 0.69
C GLU A 270 13.53 -11.42 0.24
N GLU A 271 14.59 -11.13 -0.52
CA GLU A 271 15.37 -12.14 -1.24
C GLU A 271 16.07 -13.13 -0.30
N SER A 272 16.54 -12.67 0.86
CA SER A 272 17.16 -13.53 1.87
C SER A 272 16.19 -14.07 2.92
N LYS A 273 14.88 -13.86 2.73
CA LYS A 273 13.82 -14.28 3.64
C LYS A 273 13.95 -13.70 5.05
N GLN A 274 14.61 -12.55 5.18
CA GLN A 274 14.62 -11.82 6.44
C GLN A 274 13.35 -10.99 6.60
N PRO A 275 12.88 -10.78 7.84
CA PRO A 275 11.72 -9.92 8.10
C PRO A 275 11.88 -8.52 7.52
N VAL A 276 10.75 -7.93 7.13
CA VAL A 276 10.63 -6.58 6.57
C VAL A 276 9.64 -5.78 7.39
N SER A 277 10.00 -4.55 7.78
CA SER A 277 9.07 -3.55 8.32
C SER A 277 8.78 -2.49 7.26
N GLN A 278 7.60 -1.92 7.31
CA GLN A 278 7.12 -0.80 6.49
C GLN A 278 6.57 0.30 7.41
N ALA A 279 6.78 1.55 7.03
CA ALA A 279 6.16 2.73 7.59
C ALA A 279 5.90 3.69 6.43
N GLU A 280 4.75 4.34 6.41
CA GLU A 280 4.37 5.15 5.25
C GLU A 280 3.41 6.28 5.56
N HIS A 281 3.63 7.39 4.87
CA HIS A 281 2.72 8.53 4.88
C HIS A 281 2.51 9.13 3.49
N THR A 282 1.28 9.59 3.28
CA THR A 282 0.91 10.44 2.14
C THR A 282 1.28 11.90 2.42
N VAL A 283 1.89 12.53 1.43
CA VAL A 283 2.38 13.91 1.47
C VAL A 283 1.90 14.68 0.25
N ILE A 284 1.23 15.80 0.49
CA ILE A 284 0.74 16.69 -0.56
C ILE A 284 1.58 17.96 -0.58
N PHE A 285 2.11 18.30 -1.74
CA PHE A 285 2.88 19.51 -2.00
C PHE A 285 1.99 20.50 -2.75
N LYS A 286 1.60 21.60 -2.09
CA LYS A 286 0.85 22.69 -2.72
C LYS A 286 1.41 24.06 -2.32
N ASP A 287 0.63 24.88 -1.62
CA ASP A 287 1.05 26.14 -1.00
C ASP A 287 1.98 25.90 0.20
N LYS A 288 1.79 24.76 0.86
CA LYS A 288 2.65 24.18 1.89
C LYS A 288 2.63 22.65 1.77
N ILE A 289 3.40 21.99 2.63
CA ILE A 289 3.43 20.53 2.72
C ILE A 289 2.35 20.08 3.70
N TYR A 290 1.52 19.13 3.27
CA TYR A 290 0.51 18.47 4.09
C TYR A 290 0.89 17.00 4.23
N ILE A 291 1.22 16.55 5.44
CA ILE A 291 1.37 15.12 5.73
C ILE A 291 -0.01 14.65 6.20
N THR A 292 -0.78 14.02 5.31
CA THR A 292 -2.23 13.86 5.51
C THR A 292 -2.60 12.72 6.45
N THR A 293 -1.69 11.76 6.63
CA THR A 293 -1.91 10.49 7.36
C THR A 293 -1.19 10.42 8.71
N LYS A 294 -0.61 11.53 9.18
CA LYS A 294 0.11 11.63 10.46
C LYS A 294 -0.79 11.95 11.64
#